data_AF-A0A843JQV0-F1
#
_entry.id   AF-A0A843JQV0-F1
#
_cell.length_a   1.000
_cell.length_b   1.000
_cell.length_c   1.000
_cell.angle_alpha   90.00
_cell.angle_beta   90.00
_cell.angle_gamma   90.00
#
_symmetry.space_group_name_H-M   'P 1'
#
loop_
_entity.id
_entity.type
_entity.pdbx_description
1 polymer ?
#
loop_
_entity_poly.entity_id
_entity_poly.type
_entity_poly.pdbx_seq_one_letter_code
_entity_poly.pdbx_strand_id
1 'polypeptide(L)'
;MATEKRSIDERISELQEKQKQLKEQEKKLRAQQSQAERKARTKRLIEIGATVESVLGKPIEKEDLPKLKNFLEQQEQRGQYFSKAFVGSVIESEK
;
A
#
# COMPACT_ATOMS: atom_id res chain seq x y z
N MET A 1 -37.33 -19.69 37.95
CA MET A 1 -36.48 -18.47 37.90
C MET A 1 -34.97 -18.74 37.87
N ALA A 2 -34.44 -19.84 38.44
CA ALA A 2 -33.01 -20.16 38.35
C ALA A 2 -32.58 -20.86 37.04
N THR A 3 -33.52 -21.51 36.35
CA THR A 3 -33.27 -22.23 35.09
C THR A 3 -33.14 -21.30 33.88
N GLU A 4 -33.90 -20.20 33.84
CA GLU A 4 -33.81 -19.19 32.77
C GLU A 4 -32.49 -18.40 32.80
N LYS A 5 -31.94 -18.13 33.98
CA LYS A 5 -30.64 -17.45 34.10
C LYS A 5 -29.48 -18.27 33.52
N ARG A 6 -29.48 -19.60 33.72
CA ARG A 6 -28.47 -20.50 33.14
C ARG A 6 -28.50 -20.51 31.60
N SER A 7 -29.68 -20.44 31.01
CA SER A 7 -29.84 -20.36 29.54
C SER A 7 -29.35 -19.03 28.96
N ILE A 8 -29.46 -17.93 29.71
CA ILE A 8 -28.96 -16.62 29.29
C ILE A 8 -27.42 -16.56 29.40
N ASP A 9 -26.85 -17.07 30.49
CA ASP A 9 -25.39 -17.13 30.67
C ASP A 9 -24.70 -18.00 29.60
N GLU A 10 -25.30 -19.15 29.23
CA GLU A 10 -24.82 -19.99 28.13
C GLU A 10 -24.85 -19.26 26.79
N ARG A 11 -25.94 -18.56 26.47
CA ARG A 11 -26.04 -17.72 25.27
C ARG A 11 -25.04 -16.58 25.23
N ILE A 12 -24.75 -15.96 26.38
CA ILE A 12 -23.72 -14.92 26.49
C ILE A 12 -22.33 -15.52 26.22
N SER A 13 -22.04 -16.71 26.74
CA SER A 13 -20.78 -17.42 26.51
C SER A 13 -20.57 -17.76 25.03
N GLU A 14 -21.59 -18.32 24.37
CA GLU A 14 -21.55 -18.61 22.93
C GLU A 14 -21.33 -17.34 22.08
N LEU A 15 -21.98 -16.22 22.44
CA LEU A 15 -21.78 -14.94 21.76
C LEU A 15 -20.36 -14.40 21.96
N GLN A 16 -19.80 -14.54 23.17
CA GLN A 16 -18.42 -14.15 23.45
C GLN A 16 -17.41 -14.99 22.67
N GLU A 17 -17.66 -16.30 22.52
CA GLU A 17 -16.80 -17.19 21.75
C GLU A 17 -16.84 -16.84 20.26
N LYS A 18 -18.04 -16.60 19.70
CA LYS A 18 -18.20 -16.10 18.33
C LYS A 18 -17.51 -14.76 18.12
N GLN A 19 -17.60 -13.83 19.07
CA GLN A 19 -16.88 -12.55 18.99
C GLN A 19 -15.36 -12.74 18.99
N LYS A 20 -14.82 -13.67 19.78
CA LYS A 20 -13.38 -13.99 19.76
C LYS A 20 -12.96 -14.55 18.40
N GLN A 21 -13.71 -15.49 17.85
CA GLN A 21 -13.44 -16.05 16.52
C GLN A 21 -13.49 -14.98 15.43
N LEU A 22 -14.50 -14.10 15.44
CA LEU A 22 -14.61 -13.01 14.47
C LEU A 22 -13.45 -12.00 14.60
N LYS A 23 -13.03 -11.66 15.81
CA LYS A 23 -11.85 -10.79 16.03
C LYS A 23 -10.56 -11.41 15.50
N GLU A 24 -10.38 -12.72 15.64
CA GLU A 24 -9.22 -13.41 15.08
C GLU A 24 -9.26 -13.43 13.54
N GLN A 25 -10.44 -13.65 12.95
CA GLN A 25 -10.63 -13.57 11.50
C GLN A 25 -10.36 -12.15 10.98
N GLU A 26 -10.86 -11.12 11.65
CA GLU A 26 -10.60 -9.72 11.31
C GLU A 26 -9.10 -9.42 11.36
N LYS A 27 -8.40 -9.86 12.42
CA LYS A 27 -6.95 -9.69 12.53
C LYS A 27 -6.19 -10.37 11.39
N LYS A 28 -6.59 -11.58 11.00
CA LYS A 28 -6.01 -12.30 9.86
C LYS A 28 -6.24 -11.57 8.55
N LEU A 29 -7.46 -11.08 8.31
CA LEU A 29 -7.80 -10.31 7.11
C LEU A 29 -7.02 -8.99 7.03
N ARG A 30 -6.91 -8.26 8.14
CA ARG A 30 -6.08 -7.03 8.21
C ARG A 30 -4.60 -7.31 7.94
N ALA A 31 -4.07 -8.41 8.47
CA ALA A 31 -2.70 -8.82 8.20
C ALA A 31 -2.48 -9.15 6.72
N GLN A 32 -3.42 -9.87 6.09
CA GLN A 32 -3.39 -10.17 4.66
C GLN A 32 -3.47 -8.90 3.81
N GLN A 33 -4.36 -7.97 4.14
CA GLN A 33 -4.48 -6.69 3.44
C GLN A 33 -3.16 -5.90 3.52
N SER A 34 -2.58 -5.77 4.72
CA SER A 34 -1.30 -5.08 4.89
C SER A 34 -0.18 -5.74 4.09
N GLN A 35 -0.17 -7.08 4.01
CA GLN A 35 0.83 -7.80 3.21
C GLN A 35 0.62 -7.57 1.71
N ALA A 36 -0.62 -7.56 1.24
CA ALA A 36 -0.95 -7.27 -0.16
C ALA A 36 -0.52 -5.85 -0.56
N GLU A 37 -0.82 -4.86 0.29
CA GLU A 37 -0.41 -3.46 0.09
C GLU A 37 1.12 -3.31 0.03
N ARG A 38 1.85 -4.00 0.91
CA ARG A 38 3.32 -4.02 0.88
C ARG A 38 3.84 -4.63 -0.42
N LYS A 39 3.28 -5.76 -0.87
CA LYS A 39 3.67 -6.41 -2.13
C LYS A 39 3.39 -5.50 -3.34
N ALA A 40 2.22 -4.88 -3.39
CA ALA A 40 1.85 -3.95 -4.45
C ALA A 40 2.80 -2.74 -4.47
N ARG A 41 3.11 -2.17 -3.29
CA ARG A 41 4.07 -1.07 -3.16
C ARG A 41 5.46 -1.47 -3.65
N THR A 42 5.98 -2.61 -3.21
CA THR A 42 7.31 -3.09 -3.64
C THR A 42 7.36 -3.34 -5.14
N LYS A 43 6.33 -3.98 -5.71
CA LYS A 43 6.23 -4.21 -7.16
C LYS A 43 6.26 -2.89 -7.93
N ARG A 44 5.44 -1.91 -7.54
CA ARG A 44 5.43 -0.57 -8.15
C ARG A 44 6.80 0.11 -8.08
N LEU A 45 7.49 0.03 -6.93
CA LEU A 45 8.81 0.65 -6.78
C LEU A 45 9.86 -0.01 -7.69
N ILE A 46 9.79 -1.34 -7.86
CA ILE A 46 10.66 -2.08 -8.78
C ILE A 46 10.38 -1.68 -10.23
N GLU A 47 9.10 -1.61 -10.62
CA GLU A 47 8.70 -1.20 -11.98
C GLU A 47 9.18 0.23 -12.31
N ILE A 48 9.07 1.16 -11.36
CA ILE A 48 9.61 2.51 -11.51
C ILE A 48 11.13 2.47 -11.69
N GLY A 49 11.85 1.73 -10.84
CA GLY A 49 13.31 1.57 -10.96
C GLY A 49 13.73 1.00 -12.31
N ALA A 50 13.09 -0.09 -12.73
CA ALA A 50 13.35 -0.73 -14.03
C ALA A 50 13.05 0.21 -15.21
N THR A 51 12.01 1.03 -15.12
CA THR A 51 11.70 2.03 -16.15
C THR A 51 12.81 3.07 -16.25
N VAL A 52 13.31 3.57 -15.12
CA VAL A 52 14.39 4.55 -15.10
C VAL A 52 15.69 3.94 -15.64
N GLU A 53 16.04 2.71 -15.25
CA GLU A 53 17.21 2.00 -15.78
C GLU A 53 17.10 1.74 -17.29
N SER A 54 15.91 1.39 -17.78
CA SER A 54 15.66 1.19 -19.21
C SER A 54 15.86 2.47 -20.02
N VAL A 55 15.45 3.64 -19.49
CA VAL A 55 15.67 4.93 -20.16
C VAL A 55 17.15 5.33 -20.10
N LEU A 56 17.82 5.05 -18.98
CA LEU A 56 19.23 5.38 -18.79
C LEU A 56 20.18 4.45 -19.60
N GLY A 57 19.73 3.25 -19.94
CA GLY A 57 20.50 2.25 -20.69
C GLY A 57 21.61 1.57 -19.87
N LYS A 58 21.60 1.75 -18.54
CA LYS A 58 22.56 1.16 -17.60
C LYS A 58 21.92 0.94 -16.23
N PRO A 59 22.37 -0.08 -15.47
CA PRO A 59 21.89 -0.31 -14.12
C PRO A 59 22.27 0.86 -13.19
N ILE A 60 21.42 1.12 -12.20
CA ILE A 60 21.64 2.17 -11.20
C ILE A 60 22.06 1.52 -9.89
N GLU A 61 23.29 1.79 -9.47
CA GLU A 61 23.78 1.31 -8.18
C GLU A 61 23.35 2.22 -7.04
N LYS A 62 23.47 1.72 -5.80
CA LYS A 62 23.08 2.48 -4.59
C LYS A 62 23.85 3.80 -4.46
N GLU A 63 25.08 3.84 -4.95
CA GLU A 63 25.96 5.02 -4.92
C GLU A 63 25.50 6.13 -5.87
N ASP A 64 24.71 5.79 -6.89
CA ASP A 64 24.17 6.75 -7.86
C ASP A 64 22.83 7.34 -7.43
N LEU A 65 22.16 6.78 -6.40
CA LEU A 65 20.89 7.29 -5.89
C LEU A 65 20.94 8.77 -5.47
N PRO A 66 21.99 9.28 -4.79
CA PRO A 66 22.10 10.70 -4.49
C PRO A 66 22.18 11.57 -5.76
N LYS A 67 22.92 11.11 -6.78
CA LYS A 67 23.03 11.84 -8.06
C LYS A 67 21.70 11.86 -8.79
N LEU A 68 21.00 10.71 -8.82
CA LEU A 68 19.67 10.60 -9.40
C LEU A 68 18.69 11.55 -8.68
N LYS A 69 18.67 11.53 -7.34
CA LYS A 69 17.82 12.44 -6.56
C LYS A 69 18.10 13.90 -6.90
N ASN A 70 19.36 14.32 -6.87
CA ASN A 70 19.74 15.70 -7.19
C ASN A 70 19.33 16.09 -8.62
N PHE A 71 19.48 15.17 -9.59
CA PHE A 71 19.04 15.37 -10.96
C PHE A 71 17.52 15.61 -11.02
N LEU A 72 16.72 14.74 -10.39
CA LEU A 72 15.26 14.85 -10.38
C LEU A 72 14.78 16.16 -9.73
N GLU A 73 15.39 16.54 -8.59
CA GLU A 73 15.09 17.81 -7.91
C GLU A 73 15.44 19.02 -8.78
N GLN A 74 16.58 19.00 -9.46
CA GLN A 74 16.97 20.07 -10.37
C GLN A 74 16.05 20.18 -11.58
N GLN A 75 15.59 19.06 -12.15
CA GLN A 75 14.60 19.09 -13.23
C GLN A 75 13.31 19.75 -12.76
N GLU A 76 12.83 19.40 -11.56
CA GLU A 76 11.60 19.99 -11.05
C GLU A 76 11.76 21.49 -10.74
N GLN A 77 12.87 21.91 -10.15
CA GLN A 77 13.15 23.33 -9.87
C GLN A 77 13.30 24.17 -11.13
N ARG A 78 13.96 23.63 -12.17
CA ARG A 78 14.28 24.40 -13.39
C ARG A 78 13.09 24.55 -14.32
N GLY A 79 12.26 23.53 -14.44
CA GLY A 79 11.24 23.48 -15.48
C GLY A 79 9.92 22.84 -15.07
N GLN A 80 9.80 22.37 -13.83
CA GLN A 80 8.65 21.62 -13.34
C GLN A 80 8.35 20.40 -14.24
N TYR A 81 9.39 19.72 -14.71
CA TYR A 81 9.25 18.68 -15.73
C TYR A 81 8.41 17.49 -15.25
N PHE A 82 8.53 17.09 -13.98
CA PHE A 82 7.67 16.04 -13.44
C PHE A 82 6.25 16.55 -13.28
N SER A 83 6.06 17.71 -12.66
CA SER A 83 4.71 18.26 -12.49
C SER A 83 4.01 18.43 -13.83
N LYS A 84 4.67 18.92 -14.88
CA LYS A 84 4.06 19.08 -16.21
C LYS A 84 3.74 17.74 -16.88
N ALA A 85 4.66 16.78 -16.86
CA ALA A 85 4.46 15.48 -17.48
C ALA A 85 3.33 14.69 -16.80
N PHE A 86 3.21 14.78 -15.48
CA PHE A 86 2.23 14.00 -14.71
C PHE A 86 0.89 14.74 -14.52
N VAL A 87 0.86 16.07 -14.39
CA VAL A 87 -0.39 16.85 -14.29
C VAL A 87 -1.09 16.95 -15.64
N GLY A 88 -0.36 17.03 -16.76
CA GLY A 88 -0.95 17.05 -18.11
C GLY A 88 -1.69 15.75 -18.48
N SER A 89 -1.30 14.62 -17.90
CA SER A 89 -1.89 13.30 -18.19
C SER A 89 -3.23 13.02 -17.51
N VAL A 90 -3.61 13.80 -16.48
CA VAL A 90 -4.88 13.59 -15.75
C VAL A 90 -6.08 14.15 -16.51
N ILE A 91 -5.86 15.10 -17.43
CA ILE A 91 -6.95 15.81 -18.13
C ILE A 91 -7.48 15.02 -19.35
N GLU A 92 -6.73 14.06 -19.89
CA GLU A 92 -7.12 13.31 -21.10
C GLU A 92 -8.03 12.09 -20.84
N SER A 93 -8.40 11.79 -19.59
CA SER A 93 -9.29 10.67 -19.25
C SER A 93 -10.78 11.04 -19.13
N GLU A 94 -11.17 12.28 -19.44
CA GLU A 94 -12.58 12.74 -19.41
C GLU A 94 -13.02 13.42 -20.73
N LYS A 95 -12.72 12.81 -21.89
CA LYS A 95 -13.41 13.15 -23.15
C LYS A 95 -13.85 11.91 -23.91
#